data_AF-A0A2D5IGA9-F1
#
_entry.id   AF-A0A2D5IGA9-F1
#
_cell.length_a   1.000
_cell.length_b   1.000
_cell.length_c   1.000
_cell.angle_alpha   90.00
_cell.angle_beta   90.00
_cell.angle_gamma   90.00
#
_symmetry.space_group_name_H-M   'P 1'
#
loop_
_entity.id
_entity.type
_entity.pdbx_description
1 polymer ?
#
loop_
_entity_poly.entity_id
_entity_poly.type
_entity_poly.pdbx_seq_one_letter_code
_entity_poly.pdbx_strand_id
1 'polypeptide(L)'
;MLTSTAFADETWQKAAGVGEYASANQDWAEIEAAAKKEGQVVIYSVSSRIAKLVDGFKEKYGIEIVGFDMPSDLQIEKLRREHKAGIHSV
;
A
#
# COMPACT_ATOMS: atom_id res chain seq x y z
N MET A 1 -11.79 30.60 1.20
CA MET A 1 -11.68 29.38 2.02
C MET A 1 -10.79 28.42 1.27
N LEU A 2 -9.62 28.08 1.82
CA LEU A 2 -8.65 27.19 1.18
C LEU A 2 -9.07 25.73 1.41
N THR A 3 -9.99 25.22 0.59
CA THR A 3 -10.25 23.78 0.50
C THR A 3 -9.26 23.16 -0.46
N SER A 4 -8.05 22.91 0.04
CA SER A 4 -7.08 22.03 -0.61
C SER A 4 -6.64 20.99 0.40
N THR A 5 -7.57 20.12 0.77
CA THR A 5 -7.22 18.91 1.50
C THR A 5 -6.95 17.85 0.44
N ALA A 6 -5.72 17.36 0.40
CA ALA A 6 -5.26 16.29 -0.48
C ALA A 6 -5.89 14.94 -0.07
N PHE A 7 -7.22 14.86 -0.09
CA PHE A 7 -7.95 13.61 0.07
C PHE A 7 -7.98 12.92 -1.30
N ALA A 8 -7.73 11.61 -1.29
CA ALA A 8 -8.03 10.78 -2.45
C ALA A 8 -9.48 11.03 -2.89
N ASP A 9 -9.75 11.00 -4.19
CA ASP A 9 -11.08 11.19 -4.78
C ASP A 9 -12.12 10.37 -3.98
N GLU A 10 -13.24 10.99 -3.58
CA GLU A 10 -14.31 10.33 -2.82
C GLU A 10 -14.78 9.04 -3.54
N THR A 11 -14.75 9.04 -4.87
CA THR A 11 -15.04 7.89 -5.71
C THR A 11 -14.09 6.72 -5.43
N TRP A 12 -12.80 7.01 -5.30
CA TRP A 12 -11.80 6.01 -4.95
C TRP A 12 -11.99 5.52 -3.51
N GLN A 13 -12.26 6.42 -2.55
CA GLN A 13 -12.43 6.03 -1.14
C GLN A 13 -13.62 5.07 -0.96
N LYS A 14 -14.73 5.33 -1.67
CA LYS A 14 -15.89 4.42 -1.71
C LYS A 14 -15.54 3.08 -2.33
N ALA A 15 -14.85 3.09 -3.47
CA ALA A 15 -14.49 1.87 -4.18
C ALA A 15 -13.50 1.00 -3.38
N ALA A 16 -12.54 1.63 -2.71
CA ALA A 16 -11.54 0.97 -1.88
C ALA A 16 -12.06 0.61 -0.47
N GLY A 17 -13.22 1.14 -0.06
CA GLY A 17 -13.79 0.90 1.27
C GLY A 17 -12.89 1.43 2.40
N VAL A 18 -12.35 2.64 2.24
CA VAL A 18 -11.44 3.27 3.21
C VAL A 18 -12.04 4.57 3.76
N GLY A 19 -11.45 5.10 4.85
CA GLY A 19 -11.93 6.33 5.48
C GLY A 19 -13.30 6.15 6.13
N GLU A 20 -14.24 7.05 5.84
CA GLU A 20 -15.63 6.97 6.34
C GLU A 20 -16.41 5.76 5.79
N TYR A 21 -15.92 5.15 4.71
CA TYR A 21 -16.52 3.98 4.08
C TYR A 21 -15.92 2.65 4.55
N ALA A 22 -14.94 2.70 5.46
CA ALA A 22 -14.33 1.51 6.02
C ALA A 22 -15.33 0.75 6.91
N SER A 23 -15.39 -0.57 6.75
CA SER A 23 -16.16 -1.44 7.65
C SER A 23 -15.63 -1.33 9.08
N ALA A 24 -16.52 -1.19 10.05
CA ALA A 24 -16.16 -1.22 11.48
C ALA A 24 -15.65 -2.61 11.92
N ASN A 25 -16.03 -3.67 11.19
CA ASN A 25 -15.57 -5.03 11.42
C ASN A 25 -14.54 -5.41 10.35
N GLN A 26 -13.30 -5.68 10.77
CA GLN A 26 -12.24 -6.18 9.90
C GLN A 26 -12.26 -7.71 9.91
N ASP A 27 -12.73 -8.31 8.82
CA ASP A 27 -12.61 -9.75 8.60
C ASP A 27 -11.20 -10.08 8.09
N TRP A 28 -10.34 -10.50 9.02
CA TRP A 28 -8.96 -10.85 8.72
C TRP A 28 -8.82 -12.03 7.75
N ALA A 29 -9.76 -12.98 7.76
CA ALA A 29 -9.70 -14.13 6.87
C ALA A 29 -10.01 -13.70 5.42
N GLU A 30 -10.99 -12.80 5.25
CA GLU A 30 -11.31 -12.23 3.94
C GLU A 30 -10.16 -11.36 3.40
N ILE A 31 -9.59 -10.50 4.24
CA ILE A 31 -8.45 -9.64 3.88
C ILE A 31 -7.25 -10.49 3.45
N GLU A 32 -6.89 -11.52 4.24
CA GLU A 32 -5.78 -12.41 3.87
C GLU A 32 -6.06 -13.17 2.57
N ALA A 33 -7.31 -13.62 2.34
CA ALA A 33 -7.68 -14.31 1.11
C ALA A 33 -7.62 -13.37 -0.11
N ALA A 34 -8.01 -12.11 0.03
CA ALA A 34 -7.89 -11.10 -1.02
C ALA A 34 -6.42 -10.80 -1.32
N ALA A 35 -5.61 -10.54 -0.30
CA ALA A 35 -4.18 -10.25 -0.46
C ALA A 35 -3.42 -11.43 -1.09
N LYS A 36 -3.79 -12.67 -0.78
CA LYS A 36 -3.24 -13.87 -1.43
C LYS A 36 -3.58 -13.95 -2.93
N LYS A 37 -4.75 -13.44 -3.35
CA LYS A 37 -5.13 -13.39 -4.78
C LYS A 37 -4.32 -12.34 -5.54
N GLU A 38 -3.99 -11.22 -4.89
CA GLU A 38 -3.10 -10.19 -5.44
C GLU A 38 -1.64 -10.69 -5.53
N GLY A 39 -1.19 -11.42 -4.51
CA GLY A 39 0.04 -12.22 -4.53
C GLY A 39 1.35 -11.45 -4.36
N GLN A 40 1.34 -10.12 -4.47
CA GLN A 40 2.52 -9.27 -4.30
C GLN A 40 2.17 -7.94 -3.64
N VAL A 41 3.07 -7.46 -2.78
CA VAL A 41 3.02 -6.11 -2.19
C VAL A 41 4.36 -5.41 -2.38
N VAL A 42 4.31 -4.15 -2.80
CA VAL A 42 5.49 -3.29 -2.94
C VAL A 42 5.57 -2.36 -1.73
N ILE A 43 6.73 -2.26 -1.09
CA ILE A 43 6.93 -1.47 0.14
C ILE A 43 8.08 -0.49 -0.05
N TYR A 44 7.81 0.80 0.13
CA TYR A 44 8.84 1.81 0.33
C TYR A 44 9.12 1.96 1.83
N SER A 45 10.34 1.64 2.26
CA SER A 45 10.74 1.63 3.66
C SER A 45 11.92 2.57 3.89
N VAL A 46 11.96 3.21 5.04
CA VAL A 46 13.17 3.92 5.54
C VAL A 46 14.11 2.98 6.30
N SER A 47 13.83 1.68 6.30
CA SER A 47 14.59 0.69 7.03
C SER A 47 15.14 -0.39 6.11
N SER A 48 16.46 -0.53 6.13
CA SER A 48 17.19 -1.66 5.55
C SER A 48 16.75 -3.03 6.07
N ARG A 49 16.01 -3.10 7.19
CA ARG A 49 15.51 -4.35 7.76
C ARG A 49 14.34 -4.94 6.96
N ILE A 50 13.78 -4.23 5.98
CA ILE A 50 12.68 -4.75 5.15
C ILE A 50 13.05 -6.07 4.45
N ALA A 51 14.31 -6.24 4.08
CA ALA A 51 14.81 -7.49 3.47
C ALA A 51 14.63 -8.71 4.40
N LYS A 52 14.66 -8.53 5.72
CA LYS A 52 14.47 -9.63 6.69
C LYS A 52 13.02 -10.07 6.81
N LEU A 53 12.06 -9.25 6.36
CA LEU A 53 10.63 -9.56 6.42
C LEU A 53 10.19 -10.42 5.22
N VAL A 54 10.88 -10.31 4.10
CA VAL A 54 10.47 -10.90 2.81
C VAL A 54 10.21 -12.39 2.92
N ASP A 55 11.19 -13.16 3.42
CA ASP A 55 11.09 -14.62 3.48
C ASP A 55 10.00 -15.07 4.46
N GLY A 56 9.96 -14.50 5.66
CA GLY A 56 8.99 -14.88 6.69
C GLY A 56 7.55 -14.51 6.32
N PHE A 57 7.35 -13.40 5.62
CA PHE A 57 6.03 -13.02 5.13
C PHE A 57 5.55 -13.92 3.99
N LYS A 58 6.46 -14.25 3.05
CA LYS A 58 6.18 -15.19 1.97
C LYS A 58 5.86 -16.59 2.49
N GLU A 59 6.61 -17.08 3.47
CA GLU A 59 6.36 -18.39 4.10
C GLU A 59 4.99 -18.42 4.79
N LYS A 60 4.67 -17.37 5.57
CA LYS A 60 3.44 -17.32 6.36
C LYS A 60 2.18 -17.09 5.52
N TYR A 61 2.26 -16.23 4.52
CA TYR A 61 1.09 -15.75 3.78
C TYR A 61 1.09 -16.13 2.30
N GLY A 62 2.19 -16.60 1.74
CA GLY A 62 2.30 -16.88 0.31
C GLY A 62 2.34 -15.63 -0.57
N ILE A 63 2.56 -14.45 0.02
CA ILE A 63 2.58 -13.15 -0.66
C ILE A 63 4.03 -12.68 -0.80
N GLU A 64 4.40 -12.22 -1.99
CA GLU A 64 5.72 -11.68 -2.27
C GLU A 64 5.86 -10.23 -1.82
N ILE A 65 6.96 -9.88 -1.15
CA ILE A 65 7.30 -8.49 -0.82
C ILE A 65 8.40 -7.99 -1.75
N VAL A 66 8.13 -6.89 -2.46
CA VAL A 66 9.13 -6.10 -3.17
C VAL A 66 9.46 -4.86 -2.33
N GLY A 67 10.49 -4.96 -1.49
CA GLY A 67 10.90 -3.90 -0.57
C GLY A 67 11.99 -2.99 -1.14
N PHE A 68 11.80 -1.67 -1.04
CA PHE A 68 12.81 -0.66 -1.35
C PHE A 68 13.22 0.07 -0.08
N ASP A 69 14.53 0.08 0.23
CA ASP A 69 15.10 0.92 1.29
C ASP A 69 15.46 2.30 0.71
N MET A 70 14.71 3.33 1.09
CA MET A 70 14.92 4.70 0.64
C MET A 70 14.48 5.75 1.66
N PRO A 71 15.20 6.89 1.76
CA PRO A 71 14.80 8.07 2.52
C PRO A 71 13.39 8.59 2.16
N SER A 72 12.69 9.18 3.14
CA SER A 72 11.30 9.64 3.00
C SER A 72 11.07 10.66 1.88
N ASP A 73 12.03 11.55 1.64
CA ASP A 73 11.98 12.52 0.54
C ASP A 73 11.95 11.83 -0.82
N LEU A 74 12.76 10.79 -1.01
CA LEU A 74 12.74 9.99 -2.25
C LEU A 74 11.46 9.16 -2.40
N GLN A 75 10.87 8.70 -1.30
CA GLN A 75 9.59 7.98 -1.33
C GLN A 75 8.48 8.87 -1.88
N ILE A 76 8.37 10.10 -1.38
CA ILE A 76 7.37 11.08 -1.82
C ILE A 76 7.58 11.41 -3.30
N GLU A 77 8.82 11.67 -3.71
CA GLU A 77 9.14 11.98 -5.10
C GLU A 77 8.84 10.81 -6.05
N LYS A 78 9.17 9.58 -5.67
CA LYS A 78 8.88 8.39 -6.47
C LYS A 78 7.38 8.18 -6.61
N LEU A 79 6.65 8.19 -5.50
CA LEU A 79 5.18 8.04 -5.50
C LEU A 79 4.50 9.07 -6.40
N ARG A 80 4.92 10.34 -6.28
CA ARG A 80 4.38 11.43 -7.10
C ARG A 80 4.67 11.23 -8.59
N ARG A 81 5.87 10.77 -8.95
CA ARG A 81 6.26 10.53 -10.34
C ARG A 81 5.53 9.34 -10.94
N GLU A 82 5.38 8.26 -10.18
CA GLU A 82 4.61 7.08 -10.58
C GLU A 82 3.16 7.44 -10.84
N HIS A 83 2.52 8.12 -9.90
CA HIS A 83 1.15 8.58 -10.05
C HIS A 83 0.99 9.51 -11.27
N LYS A 84 1.93 10.43 -11.51
CA LYS A 84 1.92 11.30 -12.69
C LYS A 84 2.10 10.51 -14.00
N ALA A 85 2.81 9.39 -13.96
CA ALA A 85 3.02 8.50 -15.10
C ALA A 85 1.88 7.47 -15.28
N GLY A 86 0.86 7.47 -14.41
CA GLY A 86 -0.22 6.47 -14.40
C GLY A 86 0.23 5.10 -13.89
N ILE A 87 1.35 5.05 -13.16
CA ILE A 87 1.88 3.85 -12.53
C ILE A 87 1.41 3.86 -11.07
N HIS A 88 0.73 2.79 -10.65
CA HIS A 88 0.21 2.62 -9.30
C HIS A 88 0.82 1.36 -8.68
N SER A 89 2.14 1.39 -8.49
CA SER A 89 2.90 0.22 -7.99
C SER A 89 2.87 0.08 -6.47
N VAL A 90 2.50 1.13 -5.75
CA VAL A 90 2.36 1.18 -4.28
C VAL A 90 0.99 1.76 -3.92
#